data_AF-A0A953P6F3-F1
#
_entry.id   AF-A0A953P6F3-F1
#
_cell.length_a   1.000
_cell.length_b   1.000
_cell.length_c   1.000
_cell.angle_alpha   90.00
_cell.angle_beta   90.00
_cell.angle_gamma   90.00
#
_symmetry.space_group_name_H-M   'P 1'
#
loop_
_entity.id
_entity.type
_entity.pdbx_description
1 polymer ?
#
loop_
_entity_poly.entity_id
_entity_poly.type
_entity_poly.pdbx_seq_one_letter_code
_entity_poly.pdbx_strand_id
1 'polypeptide(L)'
;MPPEETSEAHDAPRNNPFTAADVAAILLEHGWRAEECSEAQQAWCERAAAMLGRHPAERAGLAELLGLIFHYDARELLSQVENHAVLAHYGAREVIRELALLLLDGQSLDSDRLKTVITALKEGLQLRGRDLFYPLRLALAGRIGDGELDRVILLLDSGAAAGFAGTIKRASERILEFCAALD
;
A
#
# COMPACT_ATOMS: atom_id res chain seq x y z
N MET A 1 9.16 15.09 -39.59
CA MET A 1 9.66 15.47 -38.25
C MET A 1 8.60 16.33 -37.58
N PRO A 2 7.75 15.75 -36.73
CA PRO A 2 7.14 16.47 -35.62
C PRO A 2 8.02 16.32 -34.36
N PRO A 3 7.99 17.27 -33.41
CA PRO A 3 8.70 17.15 -32.15
C PRO A 3 7.92 16.20 -31.22
N GLU A 4 8.59 15.17 -30.70
CA GLU A 4 8.14 14.46 -29.50
C GLU A 4 8.47 15.37 -28.30
N GLU A 5 7.47 16.11 -27.84
CA GLU A 5 7.52 16.77 -26.54
C GLU A 5 7.53 15.73 -25.43
N THR A 6 8.72 15.52 -24.89
CA THR A 6 9.04 15.25 -23.48
C THR A 6 7.84 15.13 -22.55
N SER A 7 7.58 13.91 -22.06
CA SER A 7 6.85 13.71 -20.81
C SER A 7 7.62 12.75 -19.91
N GLU A 8 8.88 13.10 -19.65
CA GLU A 8 9.57 12.68 -18.44
C GLU A 8 9.44 13.85 -17.46
N ALA A 9 8.31 13.89 -16.76
CA ALA A 9 8.19 14.66 -15.53
C ALA A 9 9.13 14.01 -14.50
N HIS A 10 10.39 14.41 -14.57
CA HIS A 10 11.45 14.04 -13.66
C HIS A 10 11.00 14.46 -12.26
N ASP A 11 10.82 13.46 -11.40
CA ASP A 11 10.44 13.54 -9.99
C ASP A 11 11.45 14.43 -9.24
N ALA A 12 11.22 15.74 -9.25
CA ALA A 12 11.97 16.67 -8.42
C ALA A 12 11.77 16.25 -6.95
N PRO A 13 12.81 16.29 -6.10
CA PRO A 13 12.68 15.91 -4.70
C PRO A 13 11.68 16.85 -4.02
N ARG A 14 10.41 16.43 -3.93
CA ARG A 14 9.38 17.13 -3.17
C ARG A 14 9.82 17.09 -1.71
N ASN A 15 10.25 18.23 -1.21
CA ASN A 15 10.54 18.40 0.21
C ASN A 15 9.27 18.03 0.98
N ASN A 16 9.38 17.12 1.96
CA ASN A 16 8.21 16.63 2.69
C ASN A 16 7.63 17.77 3.55
N PRO A 17 6.43 18.30 3.25
CA PRO A 17 5.85 19.38 4.02
C PRO A 17 5.08 18.87 5.25
N PHE A 18 4.85 17.55 5.36
CA PHE A 18 4.04 16.95 6.41
C PHE A 18 4.90 16.42 7.55
N THR A 19 4.41 16.62 8.76
CA THR A 19 5.00 16.17 10.01
C THR A 19 4.20 15.02 10.61
N ALA A 20 4.74 14.40 11.65
CA ALA A 20 4.00 13.42 12.45
C ALA A 20 2.70 14.00 13.04
N ALA A 21 2.71 15.30 13.37
CA ALA A 21 1.53 16.00 13.89
C ALA A 21 0.43 16.15 12.84
N ASP A 22 0.77 16.29 11.55
CA ASP A 22 -0.21 16.37 10.46
C ASP A 22 -0.88 15.02 10.21
N VAL A 23 -0.07 13.95 10.10
CA VAL A 23 -0.58 12.57 10.06
C VAL A 23 -1.47 12.34 11.27
N ALA A 24 -0.99 12.76 12.44
CA ALA A 24 -1.76 12.63 13.63
C ALA A 24 -3.11 13.37 13.50
N ALA A 25 -3.14 14.67 13.21
CA ALA A 25 -4.39 15.40 13.07
C ALA A 25 -5.40 14.69 12.13
N ILE A 26 -4.93 14.16 10.99
CA ILE A 26 -5.77 13.37 10.07
C ILE A 26 -6.34 12.12 10.74
N LEU A 27 -5.52 11.28 11.38
CA LEU A 27 -6.04 10.05 11.99
C LEU A 27 -7.10 10.32 13.07
N LEU A 28 -6.99 11.43 13.80
CA LEU A 28 -7.99 11.81 14.81
C LEU A 28 -9.29 12.30 14.17
N GLU A 29 -9.20 13.16 13.15
CA GLU A 29 -10.38 13.65 12.41
C GLU A 29 -11.21 12.51 11.80
N HIS A 30 -10.53 11.45 11.35
CA HIS A 30 -11.17 10.27 10.78
C HIS A 30 -11.54 9.18 11.80
N GLY A 31 -11.26 9.39 13.09
CA GLY A 31 -11.55 8.40 14.15
C GLY A 31 -10.69 7.14 14.11
N TRP A 32 -9.56 7.15 13.39
CA TRP A 32 -8.62 6.02 13.28
C TRP A 32 -7.68 5.91 14.47
N ARG A 33 -7.64 6.91 15.34
CA ARG A 33 -6.97 6.85 16.65
C ARG A 33 -7.77 7.54 17.74
N ALA A 34 -7.38 7.27 18.99
CA ALA A 34 -7.85 8.01 20.15
C ALA A 34 -7.15 9.38 20.28
N GLU A 35 -7.65 10.27 21.15
CA GLU A 35 -6.99 11.55 21.46
C GLU A 35 -5.62 11.33 22.12
N GLU A 36 -5.52 10.34 23.00
CA GLU A 36 -4.27 9.92 23.62
C GLU A 36 -3.51 8.96 22.68
N CYS A 37 -2.31 9.35 22.29
CA CYS A 37 -1.44 8.59 21.38
C CYS A 37 -0.36 7.86 22.18
N SER A 38 -0.22 6.55 21.99
CA SER A 38 0.90 5.80 22.57
C SER A 38 2.22 6.15 21.88
N GLU A 39 3.36 5.86 22.53
CA GLU A 39 4.70 6.05 21.91
C GLU A 39 4.83 5.27 20.58
N ALA A 40 4.23 4.07 20.50
CA ALA A 40 4.23 3.26 19.29
C ALA A 40 3.42 3.91 18.15
N GLN A 41 2.26 4.47 18.47
CA GLN A 41 1.42 5.20 17.50
C GLN A 41 2.10 6.50 17.04
N GLN A 42 2.81 7.19 17.93
CA GLN A 42 3.57 8.38 17.60
C GLN A 42 4.75 8.07 16.66
N ALA A 43 5.54 7.04 16.98
CA ALA A 43 6.62 6.57 16.12
C ALA A 43 6.10 6.10 14.74
N TRP A 44 4.92 5.48 14.71
CA TRP A 44 4.26 5.14 13.46
C TRP A 44 3.86 6.39 12.65
N CYS A 45 3.31 7.42 13.30
CA CYS A 45 2.95 8.68 12.63
C CYS A 45 4.18 9.39 12.04
N GLU A 46 5.31 9.38 12.74
CA GLU A 46 6.60 9.90 12.24
C GLU A 46 7.06 9.14 10.99
N ARG A 47 7.01 7.81 11.04
CA ARG A 47 7.35 6.95 9.90
C ARG A 47 6.41 7.18 8.72
N ALA A 48 5.10 7.25 8.96
CA ALA A 48 4.09 7.50 7.94
C ALA A 48 4.29 8.87 7.27
N ALA A 49 4.57 9.93 8.05
CA ALA A 49 4.88 11.24 7.51
C ALA A 49 6.13 11.21 6.62
N ALA A 50 7.21 10.56 7.07
CA ALA A 50 8.45 10.46 6.32
C ALA A 50 8.31 9.68 5.00
N MET A 51 7.48 8.63 4.99
CA MET A 51 7.27 7.75 3.85
C MET A 51 6.25 8.34 2.86
N LEU A 52 5.08 8.77 3.33
CA LEU A 52 3.99 9.21 2.47
C LEU A 52 4.07 10.68 2.09
N GLY A 53 4.57 11.55 2.96
CA GLY A 53 4.45 13.00 2.81
C GLY A 53 5.22 13.62 1.63
N ARG A 54 6.09 12.86 0.95
CA ARG A 54 6.77 13.33 -0.28
C ARG A 54 5.89 13.25 -1.54
N HIS A 55 4.78 12.52 -1.48
CA HIS A 55 3.94 12.23 -2.66
C HIS A 55 2.78 13.20 -2.81
N PRO A 56 1.91 13.38 -1.81
CA PRO A 56 0.76 14.24 -1.97
C PRO A 56 1.20 15.71 -1.98
N ALA A 57 0.63 16.49 -2.89
CA ALA A 57 0.81 17.94 -2.90
C ALA A 57 0.06 18.62 -1.74
N GLU A 58 -1.00 17.97 -1.23
CA GLU A 58 -1.95 18.54 -0.29
C GLU A 58 -2.37 17.52 0.78
N ARG A 59 -2.85 18.04 1.91
CA ARG A 59 -3.29 17.23 3.07
C ARG A 59 -4.34 16.18 2.70
N ALA A 60 -5.23 16.49 1.76
CA ALA A 60 -6.26 15.57 1.28
C ALA A 60 -5.66 14.29 0.67
N GLY A 61 -4.63 14.42 -0.18
CA GLY A 61 -3.95 13.27 -0.77
C GLY A 61 -3.20 12.41 0.28
N LEU A 62 -2.68 13.03 1.34
CA LEU A 62 -2.12 12.28 2.47
C LEU A 62 -3.22 11.50 3.22
N ALA A 63 -4.38 12.13 3.44
CA ALA A 63 -5.52 11.47 4.08
C ALA A 63 -6.05 10.29 3.25
N GLU A 64 -6.09 10.42 1.93
CA GLU A 64 -6.45 9.31 1.02
C GLU A 64 -5.48 8.13 1.15
N LEU A 65 -4.16 8.40 1.12
CA LEU A 65 -3.13 7.36 1.28
C LEU A 65 -3.21 6.67 2.65
N LEU A 66 -3.45 7.44 3.72
CA LEU A 66 -3.65 6.89 5.05
C LEU A 66 -4.94 6.06 5.10
N GLY A 67 -6.00 6.50 4.43
CA GLY A 67 -7.27 5.77 4.34
C GLY A 67 -7.12 4.34 3.85
N LEU A 68 -6.22 4.08 2.90
CA LEU A 68 -5.92 2.73 2.41
C LEU A 68 -5.33 1.79 3.47
N ILE A 69 -4.75 2.33 4.54
CA ILE A 69 -4.17 1.57 5.66
C ILE A 69 -5.26 1.13 6.63
N PHE A 70 -6.23 2.01 6.89
CA PHE A 70 -7.28 1.79 7.88
C PHE A 70 -8.56 1.18 7.29
N HIS A 71 -8.79 1.33 5.99
CA HIS A 71 -9.94 0.76 5.29
C HIS A 71 -9.46 -0.21 4.23
N TYR A 72 -9.80 -1.49 4.43
CA TYR A 72 -9.54 -2.54 3.46
C TYR A 72 -10.63 -3.60 3.56
N ASP A 73 -11.29 -3.85 2.44
CA ASP A 73 -12.26 -4.93 2.26
C ASP A 73 -12.06 -5.54 0.87
N ALA A 74 -11.59 -6.79 0.81
CA ALA A 74 -11.29 -7.39 -0.48
C ALA A 74 -12.54 -7.61 -1.36
N ARG A 75 -13.71 -7.83 -0.76
CA ARG A 75 -14.96 -8.03 -1.51
C ARG A 75 -15.42 -6.73 -2.14
N GLU A 76 -15.32 -5.63 -1.41
CA GLU A 76 -15.60 -4.30 -1.95
C GLU A 76 -14.68 -4.02 -3.15
N LEU A 77 -13.38 -4.25 -3.01
CA LEU A 77 -12.40 -4.06 -4.09
C LEU A 77 -12.73 -4.93 -5.32
N LEU A 78 -13.04 -6.20 -5.11
CA LEU A 78 -13.39 -7.12 -6.20
C LEU A 78 -14.78 -6.84 -6.79
N SER A 79 -15.66 -6.09 -6.12
CA SER A 79 -16.94 -5.67 -6.70
C SER A 79 -16.81 -4.52 -7.69
N GLN A 80 -15.70 -3.77 -7.64
CA GLN A 80 -15.44 -2.63 -8.51
C GLN A 80 -14.98 -3.09 -9.90
N VAL A 81 -15.73 -2.72 -10.93
CA VAL A 81 -15.49 -3.14 -12.33
C VAL A 81 -14.11 -2.72 -12.83
N GLU A 82 -13.60 -1.57 -12.38
CA GLU A 82 -12.26 -1.08 -12.75
C GLU A 82 -11.12 -2.02 -12.32
N ASN A 83 -11.28 -2.72 -11.20
CA ASN A 83 -10.29 -3.67 -10.70
C ASN A 83 -10.31 -5.00 -11.48
N HIS A 84 -11.41 -5.32 -12.17
CA HIS A 84 -11.52 -6.54 -12.97
C HIS A 84 -10.55 -6.52 -14.15
N ALA A 85 -10.26 -5.35 -14.72
CA ALA A 85 -9.31 -5.21 -15.80
C ALA A 85 -7.92 -5.72 -15.40
N VAL A 86 -7.45 -5.37 -14.19
CA VAL A 86 -6.16 -5.85 -13.64
C VAL A 86 -6.16 -7.36 -13.47
N LEU A 87 -7.25 -7.93 -12.96
CA LEU A 87 -7.35 -9.36 -12.71
C LEU A 87 -7.56 -10.20 -13.98
N ALA A 88 -8.04 -9.58 -15.05
CA ALA A 88 -8.17 -10.20 -16.37
C ALA A 88 -6.85 -10.23 -17.15
N HIS A 89 -5.83 -9.47 -16.74
CA HIS A 89 -4.52 -9.52 -17.37
C HIS A 89 -3.81 -10.86 -17.12
N TYR A 90 -3.06 -11.29 -18.12
CA TYR A 90 -2.28 -12.52 -18.07
C TYR A 90 -1.30 -12.50 -16.89
N GLY A 91 -1.33 -13.54 -16.05
CA GLY A 91 -0.42 -13.67 -14.92
C GLY A 91 -0.88 -12.98 -13.63
N ALA A 92 -1.95 -12.18 -13.65
CA ALA A 92 -2.36 -11.42 -12.47
C ALA A 92 -2.77 -12.32 -11.29
N ARG A 93 -3.53 -13.39 -11.58
CA ARG A 93 -3.96 -14.37 -10.58
C ARG A 93 -2.78 -15.20 -10.06
N GLU A 94 -1.83 -15.51 -10.92
CA GLU A 94 -0.58 -16.18 -10.56
C GLU A 94 0.26 -15.30 -9.62
N VAL A 95 0.38 -13.99 -9.88
CA VAL A 95 1.04 -13.05 -8.96
C VAL A 95 0.38 -13.07 -7.60
N ILE A 96 -0.95 -12.99 -7.54
CA ILE A 96 -1.70 -13.00 -6.27
C ILE A 96 -1.48 -14.30 -5.50
N ARG A 97 -1.54 -15.44 -6.18
CA ARG A 97 -1.32 -16.76 -5.57
C ARG A 97 0.09 -16.90 -5.02
N GLU A 98 1.11 -16.57 -5.81
CA GLU A 98 2.51 -16.65 -5.36
C GLU A 98 2.80 -15.64 -4.24
N LEU A 99 2.22 -14.44 -4.32
CA LEU A 99 2.32 -13.44 -3.26
C LEU A 99 1.72 -13.96 -1.95
N ALA A 100 0.57 -14.63 -2.01
CA ALA A 100 -0.04 -15.26 -0.84
C ALA A 100 0.92 -16.28 -0.22
N LEU A 101 1.47 -17.21 -1.01
CA LEU A 101 2.42 -18.22 -0.55
C LEU A 101 3.66 -17.61 0.14
N LEU A 102 4.20 -16.52 -0.41
CA LEU A 102 5.35 -15.81 0.13
C LEU A 102 5.06 -15.04 1.43
N LEU A 103 3.80 -14.76 1.73
CA LEU A 103 3.36 -14.04 2.94
C LEU A 103 2.73 -14.96 4.01
N LEU A 104 2.58 -16.25 3.73
CA LEU A 104 1.98 -17.24 4.64
C LEU A 104 2.81 -17.49 5.91
N ASP A 105 4.11 -17.22 5.90
CA ASP A 105 4.99 -17.44 7.07
C ASP A 105 4.72 -16.47 8.24
N GLY A 106 3.83 -15.49 8.03
CA GLY A 106 3.36 -14.56 9.06
C GLY A 106 4.42 -13.53 9.49
N GLN A 107 5.58 -13.50 8.82
CA GLN A 107 6.60 -12.49 9.10
C GLN A 107 6.10 -11.09 8.77
N SER A 108 6.50 -10.11 9.58
CA SER A 108 6.12 -8.72 9.32
C SER A 108 6.71 -8.23 8.00
N LEU A 109 5.87 -7.59 7.19
CA LEU A 109 6.29 -7.06 5.89
C LEU A 109 6.99 -5.70 6.05
N ASP A 110 8.32 -5.74 6.16
CA ASP A 110 9.17 -4.54 6.12
C ASP A 110 9.81 -4.31 4.74
N SER A 111 10.67 -3.30 4.63
CA SER A 111 11.30 -2.91 3.36
C SER A 111 12.18 -4.00 2.76
N ASP A 112 12.89 -4.76 3.59
CA ASP A 112 13.80 -5.78 3.11
C ASP A 112 13.04 -7.06 2.77
N ARG A 113 12.03 -7.41 3.58
CA ARG A 113 11.11 -8.50 3.26
C ARG A 113 10.34 -8.23 1.98
N LEU A 114 9.81 -7.02 1.77
CA LEU A 114 9.10 -6.66 0.54
C LEU A 114 10.01 -6.78 -0.69
N LYS A 115 11.27 -6.36 -0.61
CA LYS A 115 12.25 -6.56 -1.70
C LYS A 115 12.47 -8.04 -1.99
N THR A 116 12.63 -8.86 -0.95
CA THR A 116 12.79 -10.33 -1.11
C THR A 116 11.58 -10.94 -1.79
N VAL A 117 10.36 -10.59 -1.36
CA VAL A 117 9.10 -11.04 -1.96
C VAL A 117 9.02 -10.63 -3.44
N ILE A 118 9.28 -9.36 -3.75
CA ILE A 118 9.25 -8.86 -5.14
C ILE A 118 10.28 -9.57 -6.01
N THR A 119 11.49 -9.83 -5.50
CA THR A 119 12.53 -10.57 -6.24
C THR A 119 12.09 -12.00 -6.51
N ALA A 120 11.56 -12.70 -5.51
CA ALA A 120 11.04 -14.06 -5.66
C ALA A 120 9.91 -14.13 -6.71
N LEU A 121 8.99 -13.16 -6.71
CA LEU A 121 7.93 -13.09 -7.72
C LEU A 121 8.47 -12.86 -9.14
N LYS A 122 9.45 -11.96 -9.31
CA LYS A 122 10.09 -11.69 -10.61
C LYS A 122 10.80 -12.93 -11.16
N GLU A 123 11.46 -13.69 -10.29
CA GLU A 123 12.19 -14.90 -10.66
C GLU A 123 11.24 -16.06 -10.97
N GLY A 124 10.20 -16.25 -10.15
CA GLY A 124 9.24 -17.34 -10.31
C GLY A 124 8.30 -17.19 -11.51
N LEU A 125 7.86 -15.96 -11.80
CA LEU A 125 6.82 -15.71 -12.81
C LEU A 125 7.35 -15.09 -14.11
N GLN A 126 8.59 -14.61 -14.13
CA GLN A 126 9.19 -13.84 -15.24
C GLN A 126 8.39 -12.58 -15.63
N LEU A 127 7.50 -12.09 -14.76
CA LEU A 127 6.73 -10.86 -14.95
C LEU A 127 7.49 -9.64 -14.44
N ARG A 128 7.26 -8.48 -15.06
CA ARG A 128 7.94 -7.21 -14.75
C ARG A 128 6.97 -6.03 -14.89
N GLY A 129 7.34 -4.89 -14.30
CA GLY A 129 6.58 -3.66 -14.47
C GLY A 129 5.12 -3.81 -13.99
N ARG A 130 4.17 -3.28 -14.77
CA ARG A 130 2.76 -3.22 -14.39
C ARG A 130 2.15 -4.60 -14.17
N ASP A 131 2.53 -5.60 -14.97
CA ASP A 131 1.99 -6.96 -14.87
C ASP A 131 2.31 -7.63 -13.53
N LEU A 132 3.39 -7.22 -12.87
CA LEU A 132 3.73 -7.66 -11.52
C LEU A 132 3.15 -6.73 -10.44
N PHE A 133 3.35 -5.42 -10.60
CA PHE A 133 3.09 -4.46 -9.52
C PHE A 133 1.62 -4.10 -9.37
N TYR A 134 0.82 -4.08 -10.45
CA TYR A 134 -0.60 -3.76 -10.36
C TYR A 134 -1.40 -4.79 -9.55
N PRO A 135 -1.31 -6.11 -9.83
CA PRO A 135 -2.02 -7.09 -9.01
C PRO A 135 -1.53 -7.11 -7.56
N LEU A 136 -0.22 -6.94 -7.31
CA LEU A 136 0.34 -6.85 -5.96
C LEU A 136 -0.21 -5.65 -5.18
N ARG A 137 -0.22 -4.45 -5.79
CA ARG A 137 -0.71 -3.22 -5.15
C ARG A 137 -2.21 -3.23 -4.97
N LEU A 138 -2.96 -3.76 -5.94
CA LEU A 138 -4.40 -3.97 -5.80
C LEU A 138 -4.69 -4.87 -4.58
N ALA A 139 -4.00 -6.01 -4.48
CA ALA A 139 -4.25 -6.98 -3.41
C ALA A 139 -3.80 -6.52 -2.01
N LEU A 140 -2.77 -5.67 -1.89
CA LEU A 140 -2.25 -5.26 -0.57
C LEU A 140 -2.65 -3.83 -0.18
N ALA A 141 -2.64 -2.90 -1.13
CA ALA A 141 -2.98 -1.50 -0.88
C ALA A 141 -4.43 -1.15 -1.21
N GLY A 142 -5.15 -2.04 -1.91
CA GLY A 142 -6.56 -1.82 -2.28
C GLY A 142 -6.79 -0.85 -3.42
N ARG A 143 -5.74 -0.45 -4.15
CA ARG A 143 -5.88 0.33 -5.37
C ARG A 143 -4.75 0.06 -6.35
N ILE A 144 -4.95 0.47 -7.58
CA ILE A 144 -3.92 0.47 -8.63
C ILE A 144 -3.22 1.82 -8.59
N GLY A 145 -1.90 1.84 -8.73
CA GLY A 145 -1.13 3.09 -8.68
C GLY A 145 0.36 2.85 -8.76
N ASP A 146 1.13 3.89 -8.44
CA ASP A 146 2.57 3.93 -8.58
C ASP A 146 3.29 3.54 -7.27
N GLY A 147 4.57 3.86 -7.17
CA GLY A 147 5.43 3.43 -6.06
C GLY A 147 5.08 4.03 -4.70
N GLU A 148 4.18 5.02 -4.62
CA GLU A 148 3.63 5.48 -3.34
C GLU A 148 2.83 4.39 -2.62
N LEU A 149 2.24 3.46 -3.37
CA LEU A 149 1.50 2.33 -2.78
C LEU A 149 2.40 1.31 -2.11
N ASP A 150 3.64 1.15 -2.60
CA ASP A 150 4.61 0.30 -1.92
C ASP A 150 4.89 0.83 -0.52
N ARG A 151 4.82 2.16 -0.31
CA ARG A 151 4.99 2.78 1.00
C ARG A 151 3.78 2.59 1.90
N VAL A 152 2.57 2.60 1.35
CA VAL A 152 1.34 2.22 2.07
C VAL A 152 1.46 0.78 2.58
N ILE A 153 1.89 -0.15 1.72
CA ILE A 153 2.09 -1.57 2.06
C ILE A 153 3.09 -1.72 3.22
N LEU A 154 4.20 -0.97 3.19
CA LEU A 154 5.23 -0.99 4.24
C LEU A 154 4.79 -0.41 5.59
N LEU A 155 3.63 0.25 5.66
CA LEU A 155 3.08 0.81 6.89
C LEU A 155 2.04 -0.11 7.53
N LEU A 156 1.54 -1.13 6.83
CA LEU A 156 0.46 -2.01 7.29
C LEU A 156 0.83 -2.75 8.58
N ASP A 157 1.89 -3.57 8.54
CA ASP A 157 2.25 -4.43 9.65
C ASP A 157 2.71 -3.66 10.89
N SER A 158 3.46 -2.57 10.69
CA SER A 158 3.84 -1.69 11.79
C SER A 158 2.64 -0.93 12.37
N GLY A 159 1.63 -0.61 11.55
CA GLY A 159 0.39 0.01 12.00
C GLY A 159 -0.45 -0.96 12.82
N ALA A 160 -0.62 -2.19 12.33
CA ALA A 160 -1.29 -3.26 13.06
C ALA A 160 -0.65 -3.51 14.44
N ALA A 161 0.70 -3.48 14.50
CA ALA A 161 1.44 -3.64 15.75
C ALA A 161 1.34 -2.42 16.69
N ALA A 162 1.10 -1.21 16.18
CA ALA A 162 0.98 0.00 16.99
C ALA A 162 -0.32 0.11 17.79
N GLY A 163 -1.30 -0.76 17.53
CA GLY A 163 -2.53 -0.85 18.33
C GLY A 163 -3.45 0.37 18.16
N PHE A 164 -3.68 0.80 16.92
CA PHE A 164 -4.67 1.84 16.63
C PHE A 164 -6.11 1.38 16.95
N ALA A 165 -7.02 2.34 17.11
CA ALA A 165 -8.42 2.07 17.43
C ALA A 165 -9.17 1.35 16.27
N GLY A 166 -8.70 1.51 15.03
CA GLY A 166 -9.17 0.78 13.86
C GLY A 166 -8.35 -0.48 13.58
N THR A 167 -8.99 -1.52 13.03
CA THR A 167 -8.32 -2.76 12.63
C THR A 167 -7.50 -2.54 11.37
N ILE A 168 -6.21 -2.24 11.51
CA ILE A 168 -5.26 -2.30 10.40
C ILE A 168 -4.95 -3.78 10.14
N LYS A 169 -5.36 -4.26 8.97
CA LYS A 169 -5.00 -5.60 8.49
C LYS A 169 -3.54 -5.61 8.03
N ARG A 170 -2.76 -6.57 8.53
CA ARG A 170 -1.41 -6.90 8.08
C ARG A 170 -1.42 -7.34 6.61
N ALA A 171 -0.27 -7.27 5.95
CA ALA A 171 -0.17 -7.68 4.55
C ALA A 171 -0.59 -9.14 4.32
N SER A 172 -0.24 -10.04 5.25
CA SER A 172 -0.66 -11.45 5.23
C SER A 172 -2.18 -11.62 5.38
N GLU A 173 -2.82 -10.83 6.23
CA GLU A 173 -4.28 -10.86 6.41
C GLU A 173 -5.00 -10.36 5.15
N ARG A 174 -4.50 -9.25 4.56
CA ARG A 174 -5.07 -8.66 3.34
C ARG A 174 -4.99 -9.60 2.15
N ILE A 175 -3.84 -10.25 1.92
CA ILE A 175 -3.67 -11.17 0.79
C ILE A 175 -4.52 -12.43 0.96
N LEU A 176 -4.65 -12.96 2.18
CA LEU A 176 -5.51 -14.11 2.46
C LEU A 176 -6.98 -13.79 2.23
N GLU A 177 -7.44 -12.62 2.70
CA GLU A 177 -8.79 -12.13 2.44
C GLU A 177 -9.02 -11.90 0.95
N PHE A 178 -8.03 -11.38 0.23
CA PHE A 178 -8.12 -11.18 -1.22
C PHE A 178 -8.25 -12.51 -1.97
N CYS A 179 -7.42 -13.50 -1.65
CA CYS A 179 -7.53 -14.84 -2.22
C CYS A 179 -8.90 -15.46 -1.92
N ALA A 180 -9.38 -15.39 -0.67
CA ALA A 180 -10.65 -15.96 -0.27
C ALA A 180 -11.87 -15.29 -0.94
N ALA A 181 -11.73 -14.04 -1.39
CA ALA A 181 -12.78 -13.33 -2.11
C ALA A 181 -12.69 -13.49 -3.64
N LEU A 182 -11.55 -14.00 -4.15
CA LEU A 182 -11.30 -14.24 -5.58
C LEU A 182 -11.77 -15.64 -6.03
N ASP A 183 -11.83 -16.60 -5.10
CA ASP A 183 -12.38 -17.96 -5.30
C ASP A 183 -13.91 -17.98 -5.47
#